data_AF-A0A8J6R4J7-F1
#
_entry.id   AF-A0A8J6R4J7-F1
#
_cell.length_a   1.000
_cell.length_b   1.000
_cell.length_c   1.000
_cell.angle_alpha   90.00
_cell.angle_beta   90.00
_cell.angle_gamma   90.00
#
_symmetry.space_group_name_H-M   'P 1'
#
loop_
_entity.id
_entity.type
_entity.pdbx_description
1 polymer ?
#
loop_
_entity_poly.entity_id
_entity_poly.type
_entity_poly.pdbx_seq_one_letter_code
_entity_poly.pdbx_strand_id
1 'polypeptide(L)'
;MNRLTPEAIAEGLESGRYRYMRKQCKQGHEWAGTGKSLSRTSDKGCLFCSIESARAQYKNTDRNTEEYREIRRIRNQRYRDRLKAEGGDRLKEHRRKHIERNLQWRIESAESYRETLRRYRASEKGKLLKKKNENKRRAAKAGNHSVPYSRKDLRSRLSEFDSKCVYCAKTVTTENTHSWDHFIPLSKGGCDTLGNLVLACRFCNNSKKDRDPEAWYFAQPFATKRKWSALLKQLGKTEANQLPLI
;
A
#
# COMPACT_ATOMS: atom_id res chain seq x y z
N MET A 1 16.31 -10.05 14.81
CA MET A 1 15.78 -11.12 15.68
C MET A 1 16.32 -12.42 15.11
N ASN A 2 17.33 -12.99 15.76
CA ASN A 2 17.90 -14.28 15.34
C ASN A 2 16.78 -15.32 15.37
N ARG A 3 16.57 -16.01 14.25
CA ARG A 3 15.65 -17.14 14.19
C ARG A 3 16.24 -18.22 15.09
N LEU A 4 15.43 -18.80 15.98
CA LEU A 4 15.81 -19.98 16.75
C LEU A 4 15.82 -21.19 15.81
N THR A 5 16.80 -21.26 14.91
CA THR A 5 16.97 -22.42 14.05
C THR A 5 17.66 -23.54 14.85
N PRO A 6 17.44 -24.82 14.49
CA PRO A 6 18.11 -25.94 15.14
C PRO A 6 19.64 -25.77 15.22
N GLU A 7 20.26 -25.27 14.15
CA GLU A 7 21.71 -25.07 14.04
C GLU A 7 22.21 -24.00 15.02
N ALA A 8 21.51 -22.87 15.10
CA ALA A 8 21.87 -21.78 16.02
C ALA A 8 21.71 -22.17 17.49
N ILE A 9 20.81 -23.11 17.80
CA ILE A 9 20.65 -23.65 19.16
C ILE A 9 21.73 -24.68 19.46
N ALA A 10 22.09 -25.54 18.51
CA ALA A 10 23.19 -26.49 18.68
C ALA A 10 24.52 -25.77 18.98
N GLU A 11 24.90 -24.80 18.15
CA GLU A 11 26.08 -23.95 18.37
C GLU A 11 26.02 -23.22 19.72
N GLY A 12 24.82 -22.78 20.12
CA GLY A 12 24.61 -22.11 21.39
C GLY A 12 24.69 -23.04 22.60
N LEU A 13 24.36 -24.32 22.47
CA LEU A 13 24.54 -25.31 23.53
C LEU A 13 26.02 -25.66 23.68
N GLU A 14 26.74 -25.83 22.57
CA GLU A 14 28.19 -26.10 22.56
C GLU A 14 28.98 -24.94 23.16
N SER A 15 28.65 -23.70 22.78
CA SER A 15 29.30 -22.49 23.31
C SER A 15 28.83 -22.09 24.73
N GLY A 16 27.95 -22.87 25.37
CA GLY A 16 27.43 -22.59 26.70
C GLY A 16 26.48 -21.38 26.78
N ARG A 17 26.03 -20.84 25.64
CA ARG A 17 25.04 -19.75 25.53
C ARG A 17 23.64 -20.21 25.96
N TYR A 18 23.32 -21.48 25.70
CA TYR A 18 22.08 -22.14 26.09
C TYR A 18 22.35 -23.34 26.99
N ARG A 19 21.31 -23.75 27.72
CA ARG A 19 21.27 -24.99 28.48
C ARG A 19 19.87 -25.59 28.45
N TYR A 20 19.81 -26.91 28.61
CA TYR A 20 18.57 -27.58 28.91
C TYR A 20 18.18 -27.34 30.37
N MET A 21 16.90 -27.05 30.61
CA MET A 21 16.34 -27.06 31.94
C MET A 21 16.25 -28.50 32.47
N ARG A 22 16.26 -28.66 33.80
CA ARG A 22 16.16 -29.98 34.44
C ARG A 22 14.84 -30.69 34.13
N LYS A 23 13.77 -29.91 33.95
CA LYS A 23 12.44 -30.38 33.57
C LYS A 23 11.81 -29.42 32.58
N GLN A 24 10.80 -29.89 31.87
CA GLN A 24 9.93 -29.04 31.06
C GLN A 24 9.30 -27.94 31.93
N CYS A 25 9.18 -26.75 31.37
CA CYS A 25 8.58 -25.61 32.04
C CYS A 25 7.06 -25.83 32.22
N LYS A 26 6.45 -25.10 33.16
CA LYS A 26 5.01 -25.23 33.47
C LYS A 26 4.08 -24.90 32.29
N GLN A 27 4.58 -24.18 31.29
CA GLN A 27 3.82 -23.83 30.08
C GLN A 27 3.99 -24.89 28.97
N GLY A 28 4.69 -25.99 29.22
CA GLY A 28 4.85 -27.08 28.25
C GLY A 28 5.86 -26.80 27.12
N HIS A 29 6.62 -25.70 27.15
CA HIS A 29 7.61 -25.40 26.12
C HIS A 29 8.75 -26.43 26.08
N GLU A 30 8.72 -27.32 25.11
CA GLU A 30 9.75 -28.32 24.85
C GLU A 30 10.62 -27.92 23.67
N TRP A 31 11.91 -28.26 23.70
CA TRP A 31 12.78 -28.13 22.54
C TRP A 31 12.92 -29.48 21.82
N ALA A 32 12.44 -29.54 20.58
CA ALA A 32 12.77 -30.57 19.60
C ALA A 32 12.68 -32.04 20.07
N GLY A 33 11.67 -32.41 20.87
CA GLY A 33 11.48 -33.81 21.31
C GLY A 33 12.38 -34.25 22.46
N THR A 34 13.12 -33.33 23.10
CA THR A 34 14.07 -33.66 24.18
C THR A 34 13.42 -33.88 25.55
N GLY A 35 12.11 -33.66 25.69
CA GLY A 35 11.40 -33.64 26.98
C GLY A 35 11.83 -32.51 27.92
N LYS A 36 12.67 -31.57 27.46
CA LYS A 36 13.25 -30.48 28.27
C LYS A 36 12.99 -29.13 27.62
N SER A 37 12.84 -28.11 28.46
CA SER A 37 12.81 -26.73 28.01
C SER A 37 14.22 -26.19 27.77
N LEU A 38 14.37 -25.31 26.79
CA LEU A 38 15.61 -24.58 26.58
C LEU A 38 15.64 -23.29 27.41
N SER A 39 16.80 -22.92 27.93
CA SER A 39 17.04 -21.69 28.69
C SER A 39 18.35 -21.04 28.24
N ARG A 40 18.47 -19.70 28.34
CA ARG A 40 19.77 -19.05 28.23
C ARG A 40 20.55 -19.31 29.51
N THR A 41 21.86 -19.48 29.43
CA THR A 41 22.67 -19.74 30.62
C THR A 41 22.60 -18.59 31.63
N SER A 42 22.43 -17.35 31.15
CA SER A 42 22.19 -16.15 31.95
C SER A 42 20.84 -16.08 32.64
N ASP A 43 19.84 -16.84 32.16
CA ASP A 43 18.45 -16.68 32.55
C ASP A 43 18.03 -17.81 33.50
N LYS A 44 17.23 -17.48 34.51
CA LYS A 44 16.66 -18.51 35.41
C LYS A 44 15.41 -19.19 34.85
N GLY A 45 14.95 -18.79 33.67
CA GLY A 45 13.66 -19.18 33.08
C GLY A 45 13.76 -19.83 31.70
N CYS A 46 12.62 -20.33 31.22
CA CYS A 46 12.51 -20.89 29.87
C CYS A 46 12.66 -19.78 28.81
N LEU A 47 13.49 -20.05 27.80
CA LEU A 47 13.76 -19.15 26.69
C LEU A 47 12.46 -18.74 25.97
N PHE A 48 11.55 -19.68 25.75
CA PHE A 48 10.28 -19.40 25.07
C PHE A 48 9.36 -18.51 25.91
N CYS A 49 9.20 -18.80 27.20
CA CYS A 49 8.45 -17.92 28.11
C CYS A 49 9.03 -16.49 28.13
N SER A 50 10.36 -16.35 28.13
CA SER A 50 11.03 -15.05 28.06
C SER A 50 10.78 -14.34 26.72
N ILE A 51 10.81 -15.09 25.60
CA ILE A 51 10.51 -14.55 24.27
C ILE A 51 9.05 -14.12 24.16
N GLU A 52 8.11 -14.90 24.69
CA GLU A 52 6.68 -14.57 24.70
C GLU A 52 6.40 -13.34 25.55
N SER A 53 7.01 -13.26 26.73
CA SER A 53 6.90 -12.08 27.61
C SER A 53 7.46 -10.83 26.93
N ALA A 54 8.64 -10.94 26.29
CA ALA A 54 9.23 -9.85 25.53
C ALA A 54 8.36 -9.46 24.31
N ARG A 55 7.75 -10.44 23.63
CA ARG A 55 6.80 -10.19 22.53
C ARG A 55 5.52 -9.54 23.02
N ALA A 56 4.99 -9.90 24.19
CA ALA A 56 3.80 -9.31 24.79
C ALA A 56 4.06 -7.84 25.18
N GLN A 57 5.19 -7.57 25.84
CA GLN A 57 5.65 -6.21 26.12
C GLN A 57 5.80 -5.39 24.83
N TYR A 58 6.39 -5.99 23.79
CA TYR A 58 6.60 -5.34 22.50
C TYR A 58 5.33 -5.22 21.62
N LYS A 59 4.28 -6.01 21.88
CA LYS A 59 2.96 -5.86 21.26
C LYS A 59 2.16 -4.73 21.92
N ASN A 60 2.40 -4.46 23.20
CA ASN A 60 1.73 -3.40 23.97
C ASN A 60 2.36 -2.02 23.76
N THR A 61 3.53 -1.90 23.13
CA THR A 61 4.02 -0.60 22.66
C THR A 61 3.21 -0.18 21.44
N ASP A 62 2.33 0.81 21.60
CA ASP A 62 1.55 1.36 20.51
C ASP A 62 2.50 1.99 19.47
N ARG A 63 2.76 1.26 18.38
CA ARG A 63 3.58 1.70 17.24
C ARG A 63 2.97 2.88 16.48
N ASN A 64 1.78 3.32 16.88
CA ASN A 64 1.05 4.42 16.30
C ASN A 64 1.13 5.70 17.12
N THR A 65 1.78 5.68 18.29
CA THR A 65 2.03 6.90 19.07
C THR A 65 2.96 7.85 18.34
N GLU A 66 2.74 9.14 18.55
CA GLU A 66 3.57 10.18 17.93
C GLU A 66 5.03 10.08 18.40
N GLU A 67 5.25 9.69 19.65
CA GLU A 67 6.57 9.43 20.22
C GLU A 67 7.34 8.34 19.44
N TYR A 68 6.69 7.20 19.15
CA TYR A 68 7.33 6.14 18.38
C TYR A 68 7.64 6.57 16.94
N ARG A 69 6.74 7.35 16.33
CA ARG A 69 6.96 7.92 14.99
C ARG A 69 8.15 8.87 15.00
N GLU A 70 8.30 9.69 16.04
CA GLU A 70 9.39 10.65 16.18
C GLU A 70 10.74 9.95 16.41
N ILE A 71 10.80 8.97 17.31
CA ILE A 71 11.99 8.12 17.50
C ILE A 71 12.41 7.47 16.17
N ARG A 72 11.45 6.98 15.39
CA ARG A 72 11.71 6.40 14.06
C ARG A 72 12.19 7.44 13.05
N ARG A 73 11.64 8.67 13.06
CA ARG A 73 12.10 9.78 12.22
C ARG A 73 13.56 10.11 12.54
N ILE A 74 13.87 10.36 13.81
CA ILE A 74 15.22 10.68 14.30
C ILE A 74 16.21 9.57 13.92
N ARG A 75 15.85 8.30 14.16
CA ARG A 75 16.72 7.17 13.81
C ARG A 75 16.99 7.07 12.32
N ASN A 76 15.95 7.24 11.49
CA ASN A 76 16.09 7.20 10.04
C ASN A 76 16.91 8.39 9.53
N GLN A 77 16.75 9.57 10.14
CA GLN A 77 17.50 10.77 9.80
C GLN A 77 18.98 10.59 10.12
N ARG A 78 19.33 10.15 11.34
CA ARG A 78 20.71 9.83 11.73
C ARG A 78 21.35 8.78 10.82
N TYR A 79 20.59 7.78 10.38
CA TYR A 79 21.07 6.79 9.41
C TYR A 79 21.37 7.42 8.05
N ARG A 80 20.48 8.28 7.54
CA ARG A 80 20.69 9.02 6.28
C ARG A 80 21.88 9.96 6.36
N ASP A 81 22.03 10.68 7.46
CA ASP A 81 23.12 11.65 7.66
C ASP A 81 24.47 10.93 7.77
N ARG A 82 24.51 9.80 8.48
CA ARG A 82 25.67 8.91 8.50
C ARG A 82 26.03 8.41 7.10
N LEU A 83 25.05 7.94 6.32
CA LEU A 83 25.28 7.49 4.95
C LEU A 83 25.73 8.61 4.00
N LYS A 84 25.31 9.86 4.24
CA LYS A 84 25.79 11.03 3.51
C LYS A 84 27.24 11.35 3.89
N ALA A 85 27.57 11.29 5.17
CA ALA A 85 28.91 11.57 5.70
C ALA A 85 29.95 10.50 5.31
N GLU A 86 29.54 9.23 5.20
CA GLU A 86 30.40 8.11 4.77
C GLU A 86 30.74 8.12 3.26
N GLY A 87 30.26 9.13 2.50
CA GLY A 87 30.55 9.31 1.08
C GLY A 87 29.60 8.54 0.14
N GLY A 88 29.37 9.12 -1.05
CA GLY A 88 28.43 8.58 -2.04
C GLY A 88 28.75 7.16 -2.52
N ASP A 89 30.02 6.76 -2.49
CA ASP A 89 30.48 5.49 -3.05
C ASP A 89 30.15 4.28 -2.16
N ARG A 90 30.23 4.43 -0.84
CA ARG A 90 29.77 3.38 0.09
C ARG A 90 28.26 3.15 -0.03
N LEU A 91 27.50 4.22 -0.25
CA LEU A 91 26.06 4.16 -0.49
C LEU A 91 25.72 3.52 -1.85
N LYS A 92 26.50 3.83 -2.90
CA LYS A 92 26.39 3.15 -4.22
C LYS A 92 26.66 1.66 -4.07
N GLU A 93 27.73 1.29 -3.39
CA GLU A 93 28.11 -0.11 -3.17
C GLU A 93 27.08 -0.86 -2.32
N HIS A 94 26.58 -0.25 -1.24
CA HIS A 94 25.50 -0.82 -0.44
C HIS A 94 24.22 -1.03 -1.28
N ARG A 95 23.85 -0.08 -2.13
CA ARG A 95 22.73 -0.22 -3.08
C ARG A 95 22.99 -1.36 -4.07
N ARG A 96 24.20 -1.45 -4.62
CA ARG A 96 24.62 -2.50 -5.57
C ARG A 96 24.46 -3.88 -4.94
N LYS A 97 25.07 -4.12 -3.78
CA LYS A 97 24.95 -5.40 -3.04
C LYS A 97 23.50 -5.74 -2.69
N HIS A 98 22.69 -4.74 -2.35
CA HIS A 98 21.27 -4.96 -2.08
C HIS A 98 20.49 -5.35 -3.34
N ILE A 99 20.75 -4.72 -4.48
CA ILE A 99 20.13 -5.06 -5.78
C ILE A 99 20.54 -6.48 -6.18
N GLU A 100 21.84 -6.78 -6.14
CA GLU A 100 22.42 -8.09 -6.48
C GLU A 100 21.80 -9.21 -5.65
N ARG A 101 21.74 -9.06 -4.33
CA ARG A 101 21.06 -10.02 -3.44
C ARG A 101 19.58 -10.21 -3.78
N ASN A 102 18.86 -9.12 -4.09
CA ASN A 102 17.45 -9.22 -4.46
C ASN A 102 17.26 -9.91 -5.81
N LEU A 103 18.16 -9.69 -6.76
CA LEU A 103 18.14 -10.36 -8.06
C LEU A 103 18.40 -11.85 -7.88
N GLN A 104 19.43 -12.21 -7.12
CA GLN A 104 19.77 -13.59 -6.81
C GLN A 104 18.60 -14.31 -6.16
N TRP A 105 17.98 -13.71 -5.13
CA TRP A 105 16.79 -14.27 -4.50
C TRP A 105 15.61 -14.44 -5.48
N ARG A 106 15.41 -13.51 -6.43
CA ARG A 106 14.36 -13.65 -7.46
C ARG A 106 14.64 -14.78 -8.44
N ILE A 107 15.91 -15.07 -8.73
CA ILE A 107 16.32 -16.17 -9.60
C ILE A 107 16.12 -17.51 -8.87
N GLU A 108 16.70 -17.63 -7.68
CA GLU A 108 16.64 -18.84 -6.85
C GLU A 108 15.20 -19.18 -6.42
N SER A 109 14.37 -18.15 -6.17
CA SER A 109 12.97 -18.29 -5.79
C SER A 109 12.00 -17.95 -6.92
N ALA A 110 12.40 -18.13 -8.19
CA ALA A 110 11.64 -17.65 -9.35
C ALA A 110 10.17 -18.09 -9.35
N GLU A 111 9.89 -19.34 -9.00
CA GLU A 111 8.52 -19.88 -8.95
C GLU A 111 7.70 -19.23 -7.83
N SER A 112 8.22 -19.22 -6.61
CA SER A 112 7.57 -18.58 -5.45
C SER A 112 7.39 -17.06 -5.65
N TYR A 113 8.35 -16.41 -6.30
CA TYR A 113 8.28 -15.00 -6.66
C TYR A 113 7.19 -14.74 -7.71
N ARG A 114 7.09 -15.57 -8.76
CA ARG A 114 6.03 -15.49 -9.77
C ARG A 114 4.65 -15.65 -9.14
N GLU A 115 4.49 -16.59 -8.22
CA GLU A 115 3.22 -16.80 -7.50
C GLU A 115 2.89 -15.61 -6.58
N THR A 116 3.87 -15.08 -5.87
CA THR A 116 3.71 -13.85 -5.08
C THR A 116 3.27 -12.67 -5.94
N LEU A 117 3.89 -12.49 -7.11
CA LEU A 117 3.49 -11.46 -8.07
C LEU A 117 2.09 -11.69 -8.62
N ARG A 118 1.70 -12.94 -8.90
CA ARG A 118 0.36 -13.31 -9.35
C ARG A 118 -0.68 -12.89 -8.31
N ARG A 119 -0.48 -13.28 -7.05
CA ARG A 119 -1.35 -12.88 -5.92
C ARG A 119 -1.40 -11.36 -5.75
N TYR A 120 -0.26 -10.69 -5.81
CA TYR A 120 -0.20 -9.24 -5.71
C TYR A 120 -0.97 -8.55 -6.84
N ARG A 121 -0.79 -8.98 -8.10
CA ARG A 121 -1.50 -8.43 -9.27
C ARG A 121 -3.01 -8.69 -9.20
N ALA A 122 -3.41 -9.84 -8.66
CA ALA A 122 -4.81 -10.19 -8.44
C ALA A 122 -5.45 -9.43 -7.25
N SER A 123 -4.66 -8.92 -6.31
CA SER A 123 -5.17 -8.12 -5.19
C SER A 123 -5.78 -6.78 -5.65
N GLU A 124 -6.73 -6.26 -4.89
CA GLU A 124 -7.32 -4.93 -5.14
C GLU A 124 -6.27 -3.82 -5.19
N LYS A 125 -5.26 -3.90 -4.32
CA LYS A 125 -4.13 -2.96 -4.33
C LYS A 125 -3.37 -3.01 -5.65
N GLY A 126 -3.12 -4.20 -6.18
CA GLY A 126 -2.41 -4.41 -7.45
C GLY A 126 -3.20 -3.90 -8.65
N LYS A 127 -4.49 -4.24 -8.73
CA LYS A 127 -5.41 -3.76 -9.79
C LYS A 127 -5.50 -2.23 -9.82
N LEU A 128 -5.65 -1.58 -8.67
CA LEU A 128 -5.69 -0.12 -8.56
C LEU A 128 -4.39 0.55 -9.03
N LEU A 129 -3.23 -0.01 -8.63
CA LEU A 129 -1.93 0.50 -9.07
C LEU A 129 -1.71 0.33 -10.57
N LYS A 130 -2.11 -0.82 -11.14
CA LYS A 130 -2.09 -1.05 -12.59
C LYS A 130 -2.92 0.02 -13.31
N LYS A 131 -4.18 0.22 -12.89
CA LYS A 131 -5.08 1.21 -13.50
C LYS A 131 -4.54 2.64 -13.41
N LYS A 132 -3.98 3.03 -12.25
CA LYS A 132 -3.33 4.33 -12.08
C LYS A 132 -2.17 4.52 -13.07
N ASN A 133 -1.31 3.52 -13.24
CA ASN A 133 -0.18 3.61 -14.17
C ASN A 133 -0.64 3.65 -15.63
N GLU A 134 -1.71 2.93 -15.99
CA GLU A 134 -2.33 3.00 -17.31
C GLU A 134 -2.87 4.39 -17.62
N ASN A 135 -3.59 5.01 -16.67
CA ASN A 135 -4.10 6.37 -16.80
C ASN A 135 -2.96 7.37 -16.99
N LYS A 136 -1.92 7.29 -16.16
CA LYS A 136 -0.72 8.14 -16.29
C LYS A 136 -0.06 7.99 -17.66
N ARG A 137 0.10 6.76 -18.16
CA ARG A 137 0.67 6.50 -19.50
C ARG A 137 -0.21 7.09 -20.60
N ARG A 138 -1.53 6.92 -20.51
CA ARG A 138 -2.49 7.48 -21.47
C ARG A 138 -2.43 9.01 -21.49
N ALA A 139 -2.41 9.64 -20.33
CA ALA A 139 -2.28 11.10 -20.20
C ALA A 139 -0.98 11.59 -20.84
N ALA A 140 0.16 10.96 -20.50
CA ALA A 140 1.45 11.30 -21.09
C ALA A 140 1.47 11.14 -22.62
N LYS A 141 0.91 10.03 -23.15
CA LYS A 141 0.81 9.80 -24.60
C LYS A 141 -0.05 10.86 -25.30
N ALA A 142 -1.09 11.36 -24.62
CA ALA A 142 -1.96 12.40 -25.14
C ALA A 142 -1.38 13.81 -24.95
N GLY A 143 -0.24 13.98 -24.27
CA GLY A 143 0.31 15.29 -23.91
C GLY A 143 -0.52 16.02 -22.85
N ASN A 144 -1.41 15.31 -22.15
CA ASN A 144 -2.31 15.92 -21.18
C ASN A 144 -1.58 16.22 -19.87
N HIS A 145 -1.97 17.30 -19.22
CA HIS A 145 -1.51 17.63 -17.87
C HIS A 145 -1.88 16.51 -16.88
N SER A 146 -0.94 16.15 -16.01
CA SER A 146 -1.12 15.09 -15.01
C SER A 146 -0.52 15.54 -13.69
N VAL A 147 -1.37 15.59 -12.65
CA VAL A 147 -0.96 15.90 -11.28
C VAL A 147 -1.09 14.64 -10.45
N PRO A 148 -0.01 14.17 -9.79
CA PRO A 148 -0.09 13.00 -8.93
C PRO A 148 -1.08 13.20 -7.79
N TYR A 149 -1.93 12.20 -7.57
CA TYR A 149 -2.84 12.15 -6.43
C TYR A 149 -2.62 10.89 -5.58
N SER A 150 -2.87 11.02 -4.28
CA SER A 150 -2.68 10.02 -3.24
C SER A 150 -3.96 9.23 -2.96
N ARG A 151 -3.84 8.13 -2.19
CA ARG A 151 -5.02 7.39 -1.71
C ARG A 151 -5.86 8.21 -0.73
N LYS A 152 -5.23 9.13 0.01
CA LYS A 152 -5.93 10.03 0.94
C LYS A 152 -6.83 10.97 0.14
N ASP A 153 -6.31 11.53 -0.95
CA ASP A 153 -7.04 12.48 -1.78
C ASP A 153 -8.26 11.82 -2.44
N LEU A 154 -8.11 10.58 -2.95
CA LEU A 154 -9.23 9.82 -3.49
C LEU A 154 -10.30 9.50 -2.42
N ARG A 155 -9.90 9.28 -1.16
CA ARG A 155 -10.87 9.08 -0.06
C ARG A 155 -11.60 10.36 0.29
N SER A 156 -10.91 11.49 0.36
CA SER A 156 -11.54 12.80 0.54
C SER A 156 -12.53 13.07 -0.59
N ARG A 157 -12.12 12.81 -1.83
CA ARG A 157 -12.96 12.95 -3.02
C ARG A 157 -14.19 12.03 -2.98
N LEU A 158 -14.06 10.81 -2.45
CA LEU A 158 -15.20 9.89 -2.28
C LEU A 158 -16.25 10.48 -1.34
N SER A 159 -15.79 11.10 -0.25
CA SER A 159 -16.65 11.76 0.74
C SER A 159 -17.38 12.97 0.16
N GLU A 160 -16.72 13.75 -0.70
CA GLU A 160 -17.34 14.90 -1.38
C GLU A 160 -18.54 14.51 -2.24
N PHE A 161 -18.56 13.29 -2.77
CA PHE A 161 -19.65 12.76 -3.58
C PHE A 161 -20.70 11.99 -2.78
N ASP A 162 -20.65 12.02 -1.45
CA ASP A 162 -21.59 11.29 -0.57
C ASP A 162 -21.70 9.80 -0.94
N SER A 163 -20.60 9.20 -1.42
CA SER A 163 -20.58 7.82 -1.95
C SER A 163 -21.64 7.52 -3.02
N LYS A 164 -22.10 8.53 -3.76
CA LYS A 164 -23.09 8.44 -4.85
C LYS A 164 -22.45 8.68 -6.21
N CYS A 165 -22.94 7.97 -7.21
CA CYS A 165 -22.51 8.16 -8.59
C CYS A 165 -22.85 9.59 -9.03
N VAL A 166 -21.87 10.34 -9.53
CA VAL A 166 -22.10 11.73 -9.97
C VAL A 166 -23.13 11.86 -11.07
N TYR A 167 -23.30 10.81 -11.89
CA TYR A 167 -24.19 10.84 -13.04
C TYR A 167 -25.62 10.44 -12.64
N CYS A 168 -25.80 9.21 -12.16
CA CYS A 168 -27.13 8.67 -11.87
C CYS A 168 -27.61 8.89 -10.42
N ALA A 169 -26.77 9.46 -9.55
CA ALA A 169 -27.02 9.69 -8.13
C ALA A 169 -27.31 8.44 -7.28
N LYS A 170 -27.18 7.23 -7.83
CA LYS A 170 -27.30 5.99 -7.07
C LYS A 170 -26.12 5.85 -6.11
N THR A 171 -26.40 5.48 -4.86
CA THR A 171 -25.37 5.06 -3.90
C THR A 171 -24.60 3.92 -4.51
N VAL A 172 -23.28 4.04 -4.46
CA VAL A 172 -22.45 3.05 -5.10
C VAL A 172 -21.93 2.09 -4.01
N THR A 173 -22.08 0.80 -4.29
CA THR A 173 -21.95 -0.32 -3.36
C THR A 173 -20.86 -1.27 -3.85
N THR A 174 -20.59 -2.33 -3.10
CA THR A 174 -19.73 -3.43 -3.57
C THR A 174 -20.24 -4.04 -4.88
N GLU A 175 -21.56 -4.15 -5.05
CA GLU A 175 -22.26 -4.75 -6.21
C GLU A 175 -22.20 -3.88 -7.48
N ASN A 176 -22.19 -2.56 -7.34
CA ASN A 176 -22.05 -1.62 -8.47
C ASN A 176 -20.72 -0.86 -8.40
N THR A 177 -19.64 -1.60 -8.15
CA THR A 177 -18.32 -1.08 -7.74
C THR A 177 -17.94 0.25 -8.40
N HIS A 178 -17.56 1.24 -7.58
CA HIS A 178 -17.17 2.57 -8.03
C HIS A 178 -15.89 2.50 -8.87
N SER A 179 -15.83 3.36 -9.87
CA SER A 179 -14.60 3.66 -10.57
C SER A 179 -14.40 5.17 -10.65
N TRP A 180 -13.15 5.58 -10.62
CA TRP A 180 -12.78 6.97 -10.91
C TRP A 180 -12.85 7.17 -12.41
N ASP A 181 -13.85 7.91 -12.87
CA ASP A 181 -13.98 8.33 -14.26
C ASP A 181 -13.29 9.67 -14.46
N HIS A 182 -12.69 9.85 -15.65
CA HIS A 182 -12.24 11.16 -16.10
C HIS A 182 -13.45 11.87 -16.72
N PHE A 183 -13.95 12.91 -16.05
CA PHE A 183 -15.12 13.66 -16.47
C PHE A 183 -14.98 14.08 -17.95
N ILE A 184 -13.87 14.75 -18.28
CA ILE A 184 -13.40 14.85 -19.66
C ILE A 184 -12.49 13.66 -19.96
N PRO A 185 -12.78 12.85 -20.99
CA PRO A 185 -11.94 11.73 -21.38
C PRO A 185 -10.49 12.15 -21.68
N LEU A 186 -9.51 11.35 -21.24
CA LEU A 186 -8.10 11.60 -21.58
C LEU A 186 -7.86 11.64 -23.10
N SER A 187 -8.59 10.83 -23.88
CA SER A 187 -8.51 10.84 -25.36
C SER A 187 -9.05 12.11 -26.01
N LYS A 188 -9.73 12.98 -25.24
CA LYS A 188 -10.32 14.25 -25.67
C LYS A 188 -9.65 15.45 -24.98
N GLY A 189 -8.40 15.30 -24.54
CA GLY A 189 -7.63 16.36 -23.89
C GLY A 189 -7.89 16.52 -22.39
N GLY A 190 -8.66 15.62 -21.76
CA GLY A 190 -8.89 15.65 -20.32
C GLY A 190 -7.60 15.43 -19.53
N CYS A 191 -7.40 16.18 -18.45
CA CYS A 191 -6.22 16.05 -17.59
C CYS A 191 -6.34 14.86 -16.63
N ASP A 192 -5.22 14.27 -16.22
CA ASP A 192 -5.17 13.22 -15.18
C ASP A 192 -4.92 13.86 -13.81
N THR A 193 -5.95 14.53 -13.28
CA THR A 193 -5.90 15.29 -12.02
C THR A 193 -7.16 15.01 -11.18
N LEU A 194 -7.10 15.30 -9.87
CA LEU A 194 -8.27 15.15 -8.98
C LEU A 194 -9.50 15.95 -9.45
N GLY A 195 -9.29 17.14 -10.02
CA GLY A 195 -10.37 17.99 -10.53
C GLY A 195 -11.10 17.40 -11.73
N ASN A 196 -10.45 16.52 -12.51
CA ASN A 196 -11.09 15.81 -13.62
C ASN A 196 -11.57 14.40 -13.21
N LEU A 197 -11.33 13.96 -11.96
CA LEU A 197 -11.79 12.67 -11.47
C LEU A 197 -13.12 12.78 -10.74
N VAL A 198 -14.08 11.96 -11.17
CA VAL A 198 -15.42 11.88 -10.60
C VAL A 198 -15.78 10.46 -10.18
N LEU A 199 -16.63 10.35 -9.17
CA LEU A 199 -17.12 9.08 -8.68
C LEU A 199 -18.23 8.54 -9.58
N ALA A 200 -17.93 7.57 -10.43
CA ALA A 200 -18.92 6.97 -11.32
C ALA A 200 -19.13 5.50 -10.98
N CYS A 201 -20.40 5.07 -10.97
CA CYS A 201 -20.71 3.64 -10.93
C CYS A 201 -20.27 2.97 -12.24
N ARG A 202 -20.03 1.66 -12.18
CA ARG A 202 -19.53 0.89 -13.32
C ARG A 202 -20.40 1.04 -14.57
N PHE A 203 -21.72 1.03 -14.42
CA PHE A 203 -22.65 1.16 -15.55
C PHE A 203 -22.55 2.51 -16.25
N CYS A 204 -22.57 3.61 -15.48
CA CYS A 204 -22.45 4.96 -16.05
C CYS A 204 -21.09 5.18 -16.71
N ASN A 205 -19.99 4.77 -16.04
CA ASN A 205 -18.65 4.91 -16.60
C ASN A 205 -18.49 4.11 -17.91
N ASN A 206 -18.93 2.84 -17.92
CA ASN A 206 -18.86 2.00 -19.12
C ASN A 206 -19.80 2.44 -20.24
N SER A 207 -20.92 3.08 -19.90
CA SER A 207 -21.77 3.72 -20.90
C SER A 207 -21.05 4.94 -21.45
N LYS A 208 -20.64 5.90 -20.62
CA LYS A 208 -19.97 7.14 -21.07
C LYS A 208 -18.74 6.87 -21.93
N LYS A 209 -17.82 6.01 -21.47
CA LYS A 209 -16.52 5.75 -22.12
C LYS A 209 -15.75 7.06 -22.38
N ASP A 210 -15.44 7.31 -23.65
CA ASP A 210 -14.75 8.49 -24.17
C ASP A 210 -15.68 9.49 -24.86
N ARG A 211 -17.00 9.33 -24.68
CA ARG A 211 -17.98 10.30 -25.15
C ARG A 211 -17.85 11.61 -24.38
N ASP A 212 -18.22 12.69 -25.07
CA ASP A 212 -18.40 13.99 -24.46
C ASP A 212 -19.36 13.87 -23.26
N PRO A 213 -18.97 14.38 -22.07
CA PRO A 213 -19.74 14.17 -20.85
C PRO A 213 -21.13 14.81 -20.91
N GLU A 214 -21.28 15.96 -21.55
CA GLU A 214 -22.56 16.68 -21.64
C GLU A 214 -23.52 15.97 -22.58
N ALA A 215 -23.06 15.74 -23.82
CA ALA A 215 -23.86 15.06 -24.83
C ALA A 215 -24.27 13.66 -24.37
N TRP A 216 -23.35 12.93 -23.72
CA TRP A 216 -23.69 11.64 -23.14
C TRP A 216 -24.70 11.75 -21.99
N TYR A 217 -24.49 12.70 -21.06
CA TYR A 217 -25.33 12.86 -19.88
C TYR A 217 -26.78 13.13 -20.28
N PHE A 218 -27.03 14.11 -21.16
CA PHE A 218 -28.38 14.48 -21.58
C PHE A 218 -29.08 13.41 -22.45
N ALA A 219 -28.35 12.43 -22.98
CA ALA A 219 -28.94 11.26 -23.63
C ALA A 219 -29.41 10.17 -22.63
N GLN A 220 -29.19 10.33 -21.32
CA GLN A 220 -29.56 9.33 -20.32
C GLN A 220 -30.95 9.61 -19.71
N PRO A 221 -31.72 8.56 -19.33
CA PRO A 221 -33.07 8.73 -18.79
C PRO A 221 -33.12 9.43 -17.42
N PHE A 222 -32.00 9.49 -16.71
CA PHE A 222 -31.91 10.13 -15.38
C PHE A 222 -31.45 11.60 -15.45
N ALA A 223 -31.20 12.12 -16.66
CA ALA A 223 -30.58 13.41 -16.87
C ALA A 223 -31.50 14.56 -16.45
N THR A 224 -30.95 15.53 -15.72
CA THR A 224 -31.67 16.78 -15.41
C THR A 224 -30.68 17.95 -15.46
N LYS A 225 -31.11 19.10 -15.97
CA LYS A 225 -30.29 20.33 -15.95
C LYS A 225 -29.80 20.67 -14.55
N ARG A 226 -30.68 20.57 -13.54
CA ARG A 226 -30.33 20.83 -12.12
C ARG A 226 -29.14 19.99 -11.64
N LYS A 227 -29.15 18.68 -11.90
CA LYS A 227 -28.04 17.79 -11.50
C LYS A 227 -26.76 18.08 -12.30
N TRP A 228 -26.88 18.40 -13.59
CA TRP A 228 -25.75 18.78 -14.42
C TRP A 228 -25.06 20.05 -13.90
N SER A 229 -25.82 21.12 -13.67
CA SER A 229 -25.29 22.38 -13.13
C SER A 229 -24.70 22.20 -11.73
N ALA A 230 -25.31 21.37 -10.88
CA ALA A 230 -24.75 21.03 -9.57
C ALA A 230 -23.40 20.29 -9.67
N LEU A 231 -23.30 19.33 -10.61
CA LEU A 231 -22.05 18.62 -10.89
C LEU A 231 -20.96 19.58 -11.39
N LEU A 232 -21.27 20.45 -12.35
CA LEU A 232 -20.31 21.44 -12.86
C LEU A 232 -19.82 22.36 -11.73
N LYS A 233 -20.75 22.87 -10.90
CA LYS A 233 -20.40 23.68 -9.72
C LYS A 233 -19.48 22.93 -8.76
N GLN A 234 -19.77 21.65 -8.47
CA GLN A 234 -18.93 20.81 -7.61
C GLN A 234 -17.54 20.55 -8.21
N LEU A 235 -17.41 20.59 -9.53
CA LEU A 235 -16.13 20.46 -10.24
C LEU A 235 -15.39 21.79 -10.42
N GLY A 236 -15.95 22.91 -9.97
CA GLY A 236 -15.43 24.25 -10.29
C GLY A 236 -15.45 24.54 -11.79
N LYS A 237 -16.37 23.90 -12.53
CA LYS A 237 -16.58 24.04 -13.97
C LYS A 237 -17.83 24.87 -14.23
N THR A 238 -17.86 25.51 -15.40
CA THR A 238 -19.06 26.19 -15.93
C THR A 238 -19.50 25.50 -17.20
N GLU A 239 -20.72 25.78 -17.66
CA GLU A 239 -21.20 25.27 -18.96
C GLU A 239 -20.29 25.73 -20.12
N ALA A 240 -19.70 26.92 -19.99
CA ALA A 240 -18.76 27.48 -20.96
C ALA A 240 -17.30 26.98 -20.81
N ASN A 241 -16.92 26.42 -19.66
CA ASN A 241 -15.56 25.99 -19.39
C ASN A 241 -15.53 24.59 -18.77
N GLN A 242 -15.84 23.61 -19.60
CA GLN A 242 -15.80 22.20 -19.18
C GLN A 242 -14.35 21.69 -19.10
N LEU A 243 -13.37 22.35 -19.72
CA LEU A 243 -11.95 21.99 -19.65
C LEU A 243 -11.36 22.21 -18.24
N PRO A 244 -10.35 21.44 -17.80
CA PRO A 244 -9.69 21.70 -16.52
C PRO A 244 -8.98 23.05 -16.59
N LEU A 245 -9.21 23.92 -15.61
CA LEU A 245 -8.35 25.08 -15.40
C LEU A 245 -6.93 24.52 -15.16
N ILE A 246 -6.01 24.92 -16.03
CA ILE A 246 -4.59 24.52 -15.99
C ILE A 246 -3.93 25.22 -14.80
#